data_AF-A0A7S0MWB9-F1
#
_entry.id   AF-A0A7S0MWB9-F1
#
_cell.length_a   1.000
_cell.length_b   1.000
_cell.length_c   1.000
_cell.angle_alpha   90.00
_cell.angle_beta   90.00
_cell.angle_gamma   90.00
#
_symmetry.space_group_name_H-M   'P 1'
#
loop_
_entity.id
_entity.type
_entity.pdbx_description
1 polymer ?
#
loop_
_entity_poly.entity_id
_entity_poly.type
_entity_poly.pdbx_seq_one_letter_code
_entity_poly.pdbx_strand_id
1 'polypeptide(L)'
;RREPDAKVIFCAGHIEAVQIGSTFLLGCYLILSGMDCEQARSAFSDCDQLLKRFEYTDCLQISDFWEAVHTAKEMGWLKFEEENGEEVSIGTIDIDEYAHYASQVNGAIYTVIPGRLLFFR
;
A
#
# COMPACT_ATOMS: atom_id res chain seq x y z
N ARG A 1 22.39 15.26 -4.15
CA ARG A 1 21.93 15.28 -2.75
C ARG A 1 20.70 16.16 -2.69
N ARG A 2 19.51 15.59 -2.45
CA ARG A 2 18.28 16.37 -2.25
C ARG A 2 18.48 17.24 -1.00
N GLU A 3 17.99 18.48 -1.04
CA GLU A 3 18.04 19.41 0.10
C GLU A 3 17.32 18.75 1.29
N PRO A 4 18.00 18.49 2.43
CA PRO A 4 17.42 17.74 3.54
C PRO A 4 16.24 18.46 4.20
N ASP A 5 16.13 19.77 4.00
CA ASP A 5 15.06 20.62 4.55
C ASP A 5 13.90 20.86 3.57
N ALA A 6 13.97 20.28 2.36
CA ALA A 6 12.90 20.43 1.39
C ALA A 6 11.65 19.66 1.83
N LYS A 7 10.54 20.37 1.98
CA LYS A 7 9.22 19.75 2.19
C LYS A 7 8.72 19.16 0.88
N VAL A 8 8.42 17.87 0.89
CA VAL A 8 7.73 17.21 -0.23
C VAL A 8 6.23 17.45 -0.08
N ILE A 9 5.62 18.03 -1.11
CA ILE A 9 4.17 18.26 -1.15
C ILE A 9 3.58 17.30 -2.18
N PHE A 10 2.65 16.45 -1.75
CA PHE A 10 1.87 15.62 -2.64
C PHE A 10 0.54 16.31 -2.96
N CYS A 11 0.26 16.50 -4.26
CA CYS A 11 -0.97 17.12 -4.72
C CYS A 11 -1.79 16.12 -5.52
N ALA A 12 -3.03 15.86 -5.11
CA ALA A 12 -4.01 15.22 -5.94
C ALA A 12 -4.82 16.30 -6.70
N GLY A 13 -5.18 16.05 -7.95
CA GLY A 13 -6.07 16.94 -8.71
C GLY A 13 -7.48 17.05 -8.09
N HIS A 14 -8.38 17.73 -8.78
CA HIS A 14 -9.77 17.92 -8.29
C HIS A 14 -10.69 16.71 -8.51
N ILE A 15 -10.17 15.63 -9.07
CA ILE A 15 -10.97 14.42 -9.34
C ILE A 15 -11.02 13.59 -8.07
N GLU A 16 -12.22 13.41 -7.51
CA GLU A 16 -12.46 12.71 -6.25
C GLU A 16 -11.85 11.30 -6.22
N ALA A 17 -12.05 10.50 -7.27
CA ALA A 17 -11.45 9.16 -7.38
C ALA A 17 -9.91 9.18 -7.27
N VAL A 18 -9.27 10.22 -7.82
CA VAL A 18 -7.82 10.41 -7.73
C VAL A 18 -7.41 10.82 -6.33
N GLN A 19 -8.19 11.67 -5.65
CA GLN A 19 -7.94 12.09 -4.27
C GLN A 19 -8.04 10.91 -3.30
N ILE A 20 -9.08 10.09 -3.46
CA ILE A 20 -9.29 8.85 -2.71
C ILE A 20 -8.12 7.89 -2.93
N GLY A 21 -7.77 7.58 -4.18
CA GLY A 21 -6.65 6.69 -4.50
C GLY A 21 -5.31 7.21 -3.97
N SER A 22 -5.07 8.51 -4.05
CA SER A 22 -3.88 9.16 -3.49
C SER A 22 -3.82 9.06 -1.97
N THR A 23 -4.95 9.29 -1.30
CA THR A 23 -5.07 9.20 0.17
C THR A 23 -4.79 7.77 0.62
N PHE A 24 -5.42 6.79 -0.04
CA PHE A 24 -5.19 5.38 0.22
C PHE A 24 -3.70 5.01 0.10
N LEU A 25 -3.06 5.35 -1.03
CA LEU A 25 -1.65 5.03 -1.28
C LEU A 25 -0.69 5.72 -0.30
N LEU A 26 -0.94 7.00 0.02
CA LEU A 26 -0.13 7.72 1.01
C LEU A 26 -0.26 7.10 2.40
N GLY A 27 -1.46 6.72 2.83
CA GLY A 27 -1.66 6.03 4.10
C GLY A 27 -0.96 4.66 4.14
N CYS A 28 -1.03 3.89 3.05
CA CYS A 28 -0.26 2.65 2.92
C CYS A 28 1.25 2.90 3.07
N TYR A 29 1.77 3.95 2.41
CA TYR A 29 3.18 4.32 2.54
C TYR A 29 3.56 4.66 3.99
N LEU A 30 2.74 5.45 4.70
CA LEU A 30 3.00 5.80 6.10
C LEU A 30 3.04 4.57 7.00
N ILE A 31 2.10 3.64 6.82
CA ILE A 31 2.04 2.38 7.58
C ILE A 31 3.24 1.50 7.30
N LEU A 32 3.57 1.33 6.01
CA LEU A 32 4.75 0.56 5.59
C LEU A 32 6.05 1.19 6.13
N SER A 33 6.09 2.52 6.24
CA SER A 33 7.21 3.28 6.82
C SER A 33 7.28 3.26 8.36
N GLY A 34 6.31 2.63 9.04
CA GLY A 34 6.38 2.40 10.49
C GLY A 34 5.32 3.11 11.33
N MET A 35 4.37 3.83 10.74
CA MET A 35 3.22 4.34 11.48
C MET A 35 2.19 3.25 11.77
N ASP A 36 1.48 3.36 12.90
CA ASP A 36 0.28 2.57 13.16
C ASP A 36 -0.95 3.13 12.43
N CYS A 37 -2.06 2.38 12.45
CA CYS A 37 -3.29 2.78 11.76
C CYS A 37 -3.92 4.07 12.30
N GLU A 38 -3.82 4.33 13.60
CA GLU A 38 -4.40 5.53 14.21
C GLU A 38 -3.60 6.78 13.86
N GLN A 39 -2.27 6.65 13.85
CA GLN A 39 -1.35 7.69 13.39
C GLN A 39 -1.60 8.03 11.92
N ALA A 40 -1.76 7.01 11.06
CA ALA A 40 -2.09 7.20 9.65
C ALA A 40 -3.44 7.92 9.49
N ARG A 41 -4.49 7.52 10.22
CA ARG A 41 -5.79 8.22 10.20
C ARG A 41 -5.69 9.66 10.66
N SER A 42 -4.99 9.90 11.77
CA SER A 42 -4.81 11.24 12.31
C SER A 42 -4.07 12.17 11.34
N ALA A 43 -3.21 11.64 10.47
CA ALA A 43 -2.55 12.43 9.44
C ALA A 43 -3.52 12.95 8.36
N PHE A 44 -4.73 12.38 8.26
CA PHE A 44 -5.78 12.74 7.31
C PHE A 44 -7.06 13.23 7.98
N SER A 45 -7.03 13.67 9.24
CA SER A 45 -8.23 14.10 9.98
C SER A 45 -9.02 15.22 9.29
N ASP A 46 -8.32 16.11 8.57
CA ASP A 46 -8.96 17.20 7.81
C ASP A 46 -9.65 16.69 6.52
N CYS A 47 -9.43 15.43 6.17
CA CYS A 47 -9.90 14.75 4.97
C CYS A 47 -10.85 13.59 5.30
N ASP A 48 -11.46 13.56 6.48
CA ASP A 48 -12.36 12.49 6.96
C ASP A 48 -13.45 12.07 5.96
N GLN A 49 -13.94 13.01 5.15
CA GLN A 49 -14.95 12.72 4.13
C GLN A 49 -14.40 11.78 3.03
N LEU A 50 -13.12 11.89 2.67
CA LEU A 50 -12.48 11.01 1.69
C LEU A 50 -12.28 9.60 2.25
N LEU A 51 -12.00 9.48 3.56
CA LEU A 51 -11.81 8.19 4.22
C LEU A 51 -13.08 7.33 4.24
N LYS A 52 -14.24 7.99 4.37
CA LYS A 52 -15.56 7.34 4.46
C LYS A 52 -16.18 7.00 3.10
N ARG A 53 -15.74 7.64 2.01
CA ARG A 53 -16.36 7.55 0.68
C ARG A 53 -15.86 6.44 -0.22
N PHE A 54 -14.91 5.61 0.25
CA PHE A 54 -14.40 4.48 -0.53
C PHE A 54 -15.39 3.30 -0.53
N GLU A 55 -16.62 3.53 -0.95
CA GLU A 55 -17.69 2.54 -1.04
C GLU A 55 -17.52 1.72 -2.34
N TYR A 56 -16.49 0.86 -2.41
CA TYR A 56 -16.39 -0.13 -3.49
C TYR A 56 -17.38 -1.30 -3.27
N THR A 57 -17.74 -1.51 -2.01
CA THR A 57 -18.83 -2.34 -1.50
C THR A 57 -19.40 -1.58 -0.30
N ASP A 58 -20.70 -1.64 -0.02
CA ASP A 58 -21.40 -0.83 1.01
C ASP A 58 -20.90 -1.01 2.48
N CYS A 59 -19.70 -1.57 2.70
CA CYS A 59 -19.21 -2.00 4.00
C CYS A 59 -17.73 -1.71 4.27
N LEU A 60 -16.94 -1.21 3.31
CA LEU A 60 -15.50 -0.99 3.50
C LEU A 60 -15.11 0.49 3.35
N GLN A 61 -14.24 0.94 4.22
CA GLN A 61 -13.64 2.28 4.25
C GLN A 61 -12.14 2.19 4.02
N ILE A 62 -11.49 3.31 3.65
CA ILE A 62 -10.03 3.35 3.44
C ILE A 62 -9.27 2.82 4.68
N SER A 63 -9.77 3.14 5.87
CA SER A 63 -9.20 2.68 7.14
C SER A 63 -9.15 1.17 7.29
N ASP A 64 -10.10 0.42 6.71
CA ASP A 64 -10.12 -1.04 6.79
C ASP A 64 -9.00 -1.63 5.93
N PHE A 65 -8.71 -1.01 4.78
CA PHE A 65 -7.57 -1.41 3.95
C PHE A 65 -6.24 -1.12 4.62
N TRP A 66 -6.14 0.00 5.33
CA TRP A 66 -4.96 0.33 6.13
C TRP A 66 -4.73 -0.67 7.26
N GLU A 67 -5.77 -1.10 7.96
CA GLU A 67 -5.67 -2.20 8.93
C GLU A 67 -5.19 -3.50 8.27
N ALA A 68 -5.75 -3.86 7.12
CA ALA A 68 -5.32 -5.05 6.39
C ALA A 68 -3.83 -4.98 5.98
N VAL A 69 -3.36 -3.82 5.50
CA VAL A 69 -1.95 -3.60 5.14
C VAL A 69 -1.05 -3.67 6.38
N HIS A 70 -1.44 -3.04 7.48
CA HIS A 70 -0.71 -3.11 8.74
C HIS A 70 -0.60 -4.56 9.24
N THR A 71 -1.71 -5.32 9.26
CA THR A 71 -1.68 -6.73 9.63
C THR A 71 -0.79 -7.56 8.71
N ALA A 72 -0.87 -7.36 7.39
CA ALA A 72 -0.04 -8.08 6.43
C ALA A 72 1.46 -7.78 6.61
N LYS A 73 1.81 -6.54 6.96
CA LYS A 73 3.18 -6.15 7.35
C LYS A 73 3.63 -6.86 8.62
N GLU A 74 2.84 -6.79 9.70
CA GLU A 74 3.17 -7.43 10.99
C GLU A 74 3.31 -8.96 10.88
N MET A 75 2.54 -9.57 9.98
CA MET A 75 2.62 -11.00 9.68
C MET A 75 3.78 -11.36 8.73
N GLY A 76 4.55 -10.36 8.26
CA GLY A 76 5.67 -10.54 7.34
C GLY A 76 5.26 -10.98 5.93
N TRP A 77 4.01 -10.74 5.54
CA TRP A 77 3.52 -11.03 4.18
C TRP A 77 3.92 -9.93 3.20
N LEU A 78 4.10 -8.70 3.70
CA LEU A 78 4.61 -7.57 2.95
C LEU A 78 6.03 -7.27 3.42
N LYS A 79 7.02 -7.64 2.60
CA LYS A 79 8.43 -7.32 2.82
C LYS A 79 8.95 -6.54 1.63
N PHE A 80 9.32 -5.29 1.86
CA PHE A 80 9.95 -4.41 0.88
C PHE A 80 11.43 -4.30 1.22
N GLU A 81 12.32 -4.32 0.22
CA GLU A 81 13.76 -4.14 0.45
C GLU A 81 14.03 -2.75 1.05
N GLU A 82 14.91 -2.68 2.03
CA GLU A 82 15.67 -1.46 2.30
C GLU A 82 16.94 -1.52 1.45
N GLU A 83 17.28 -0.43 0.75
CA GLU A 83 18.50 -0.24 -0.05
C GLU A 83 19.77 -0.33 0.83
N ASN A 84 20.06 -1.47 1.47
CA ASN A 84 21.25 -1.65 2.30
C ASN A 84 21.94 -3.02 2.07
N GLY A 85 21.74 -3.62 0.91
CA GLY A 85 22.63 -4.67 0.39
C GLY A 85 22.66 -5.99 1.16
N GLU A 86 21.64 -6.29 1.96
CA GLU A 86 21.45 -7.61 2.55
C GLU A 86 20.73 -8.55 1.58
N GLU A 87 21.08 -9.84 1.64
CA GLU A 87 20.57 -10.91 0.77
C GLU A 87 19.03 -10.88 0.67
N VAL A 88 18.51 -10.98 -0.57
CA VAL A 88 17.07 -11.05 -0.87
C VAL A 88 16.43 -12.15 -0.02
N SER A 89 15.76 -11.74 1.05
CA SER A 89 15.13 -12.69 1.95
C SER A 89 13.91 -13.33 1.26
N ILE A 90 13.64 -14.60 1.55
CA ILE A 90 12.45 -15.29 1.04
C ILE A 90 11.19 -14.50 1.44
N GLY A 91 10.39 -14.15 0.44
CA GLY A 91 9.12 -13.41 0.60
C GLY A 91 9.23 -11.90 0.42
N THR A 92 10.39 -11.38 0.02
CA THR A 92 10.55 -9.99 -0.44
C THR A 92 9.78 -9.77 -1.74
N ILE A 93 9.11 -8.63 -1.87
CA ILE A 93 8.31 -8.30 -3.05
C ILE A 93 9.26 -7.90 -4.18
N ASP A 94 9.39 -8.78 -5.18
CA ASP A 94 9.98 -8.48 -6.48
C ASP A 94 8.89 -7.88 -7.40
N ILE A 95 9.06 -6.59 -7.74
CA ILE A 95 8.09 -5.85 -8.56
C ILE A 95 8.09 -6.36 -10.01
N ASP A 96 9.25 -6.78 -10.54
CA ASP A 96 9.36 -7.27 -11.91
C ASP A 96 8.70 -8.65 -12.05
N GLU A 97 8.91 -9.53 -11.06
CA GLU A 97 8.23 -10.82 -10.98
C GLU A 97 6.71 -10.63 -10.85
N TYR A 98 6.27 -9.76 -9.93
CA TYR A 98 4.86 -9.45 -9.74
C TYR A 98 4.22 -8.94 -11.03
N ALA A 99 4.86 -7.96 -11.71
CA ALA A 99 4.34 -7.39 -12.95
C ALA A 99 4.31 -8.40 -14.10
N HIS A 100 5.32 -9.28 -14.18
CA HIS A 100 5.35 -10.34 -15.19
C HIS A 100 4.14 -11.27 -15.04
N TYR A 101 3.92 -11.83 -13.85
CA TYR A 101 2.89 -12.84 -13.63
C TYR A 101 1.46 -12.28 -13.50
N ALA A 102 1.30 -11.03 -13.07
CA ALA A 102 0.00 -10.37 -13.03
C ALA A 102 -0.63 -10.20 -14.42
N SER A 103 0.18 -10.21 -15.48
CA SER A 103 -0.27 -10.12 -16.86
C SER A 103 -1.15 -11.31 -17.28
N GLN A 104 -2.24 -11.03 -18.01
CA GLN A 104 -3.13 -12.09 -18.51
C GLN A 104 -2.43 -13.07 -19.44
N VAL A 105 -1.44 -12.62 -20.22
CA VAL A 105 -0.69 -13.50 -21.13
C VAL A 105 0.26 -14.44 -20.39
N ASN A 106 0.58 -14.14 -19.13
CA ASN A 106 1.48 -14.91 -18.28
C ASN A 106 0.73 -15.63 -17.14
N GLY A 107 -0.60 -15.75 -17.25
CA GLY A 107 -1.43 -16.56 -16.36
C GLY A 107 -2.17 -15.81 -15.26
N ALA A 108 -2.04 -14.48 -15.17
CA ALA A 108 -2.73 -13.66 -14.16
C ALA A 108 -2.57 -14.22 -12.73
N ILE A 109 -1.33 -14.53 -12.36
CA ILE A 109 -0.96 -15.15 -11.09
C ILE A 109 -0.55 -14.08 -10.09
N TYR A 110 -1.05 -14.20 -8.86
CA TYR A 110 -0.83 -13.28 -7.75
C TYR A 110 -0.47 -14.07 -6.50
N THR A 111 0.67 -13.77 -5.89
CA THR A 111 1.01 -14.28 -4.56
C THR A 111 0.28 -13.48 -3.50
N VAL A 112 -0.64 -14.10 -2.77
CA VAL A 112 -1.42 -13.45 -1.70
C VAL A 112 -0.71 -13.60 -0.35
N ILE A 113 -0.19 -14.79 -0.07
CA ILE A 113 0.64 -15.07 1.11
C ILE A 113 1.92 -15.76 0.62
N PRO A 114 3.11 -15.17 0.79
CA PRO A 114 4.37 -15.74 0.32
C PRO A 114 4.56 -17.20 0.77
N GLY A 115 4.83 -18.09 -0.20
CA GLY A 115 5.04 -19.52 0.04
C GLY A 115 3.82 -20.32 0.50
N ARG A 116 2.61 -19.72 0.56
CA ARG A 116 1.41 -20.38 1.09
C ARG A 116 0.19 -20.29 0.19
N LEU A 117 -0.09 -19.12 -0.38
CA LEU A 117 -1.31 -18.87 -1.13
C LEU A 117 -1.04 -18.11 -2.42
N LEU A 118 -1.38 -18.75 -3.54
CA LEU A 118 -1.43 -18.16 -4.86
C LEU A 118 -2.89 -18.02 -5.30
N PHE A 119 -3.18 -16.94 -6.00
CA PHE A 119 -4.43 -16.71 -6.70
C PHE A 119 -4.13 -16.60 -8.19
N PHE A 120 -4.97 -17.19 -9.04
CA PHE A 120 -4.86 -17.09 -10.50
C PHE A 120 -6.25 -17.02 -11.12
N ARG A 121 -6.34 -16.39 -12.30
CA ARG A 121 -7.61 -16.17 -13.01
C ARG A 121 -7.62 -16.84 -14.37
#